data_AF-A0A7S2AET0-F1
#
_entry.id   AF-A0A7S2AET0-F1
#
_cell.length_a   1.000
_cell.length_b   1.000
_cell.length_c   1.000
_cell.angle_alpha   90.00
_cell.angle_beta   90.00
_cell.angle_gamma   90.00
#
_symmetry.space_group_name_H-M   'P 1'
#
loop_
_entity.id
_entity.type
_entity.pdbx_description
1 polymer ?
#
loop_
_entity_poly.entity_id
_entity_poly.type
_entity_poly.pdbx_seq_one_letter_code
_entity_poly.pdbx_strand_id
1 'polypeptide(L)'
;ARGIFLSEMQGFCIWCNEEDHLRFFAKQEQADLKKLWVNLDEAQGSVEETAKAEGYDFSKSKRLGYLTSCPSRLGCALRITVTLKIPLLAASVDLSALCRTLD
;
A
#
# COMPACT_ATOMS: atom_id res chain seq x y z
N ALA A 1 -7.22 -13.07 16.60
CA ALA A 1 -6.28 -12.16 17.30
C ALA A 1 -5.88 -11.03 16.36
N ARG A 2 -5.92 -9.76 16.80
CA ARG A 2 -5.62 -8.56 15.99
C ARG A 2 -4.45 -7.80 16.60
N GLY A 3 -3.66 -7.11 15.79
CA GLY A 3 -2.52 -6.32 16.28
C GLY A 3 -1.92 -5.39 15.23
N ILE A 4 -1.00 -4.54 15.67
CA ILE A 4 -0.24 -3.64 14.81
C ILE A 4 1.24 -3.82 15.14
N PHE A 5 2.05 -4.08 14.12
CA PHE A 5 3.49 -3.96 14.18
C PHE A 5 3.89 -2.53 13.80
N LEU A 6 4.71 -1.89 14.64
CA LEU A 6 5.26 -0.57 14.40
C LEU A 6 6.77 -0.72 14.25
N SER A 7 7.33 -0.23 13.14
CA SER A 7 8.78 -0.16 12.99
C SER A 7 9.37 0.90 13.91
N GLU A 8 10.61 0.68 14.35
CA GLU A 8 11.39 1.68 15.10
C GLU A 8 11.64 2.94 14.27
N MET A 9 11.79 2.79 12.94
CA MET A 9 11.78 3.91 12.02
C MET A 9 10.34 4.37 11.79
N GLN A 10 10.08 5.63 12.16
CA GLN A 10 8.79 6.26 11.89
C GLN A 10 8.43 6.16 10.40
N GLY A 11 7.18 5.81 10.13
CA GLY A 11 6.64 5.78 8.76
C GLY A 11 6.42 4.40 8.17
N PHE A 12 6.63 3.31 8.91
CA PHE A 12 6.21 1.97 8.48
C PHE A 12 5.45 1.22 9.57
N CYS A 13 4.31 0.63 9.22
CA CYS A 13 3.57 -0.26 10.10
C CYS A 13 2.85 -1.38 9.33
N ILE A 14 2.54 -2.47 10.02
CA ILE A 14 1.78 -3.59 9.47
C ILE A 14 0.59 -3.84 10.38
N TRP A 15 -0.61 -3.85 9.82
CA TRP A 15 -1.81 -4.32 10.52
C TRP A 15 -1.96 -5.82 10.32
N CYS A 16 -2.21 -6.54 11.41
CA CYS A 16 -2.34 -7.99 11.41
C CYS A 16 -3.78 -8.41 11.71
N ASN A 17 -4.34 -9.27 10.87
CA ASN A 17 -5.68 -9.88 10.98
C ASN A 17 -6.84 -8.87 11.11
N GLU A 18 -6.72 -7.76 10.37
CA GLU A 18 -7.83 -6.81 10.22
C GLU A 18 -8.76 -7.29 9.09
N GLU A 19 -8.99 -6.52 8.02
CA GLU A 19 -9.77 -6.93 6.86
C GLU A 19 -9.04 -8.03 6.05
N ASP A 20 -7.70 -7.98 6.06
CA ASP A 20 -6.80 -8.96 5.47
C ASP A 20 -5.81 -9.47 6.53
N HIS A 21 -5.11 -10.57 6.25
CA HIS A 21 -4.12 -11.14 7.16
C HIS A 21 -3.00 -10.15 7.49
N LEU A 22 -2.50 -9.45 6.48
CA LEU A 22 -1.46 -8.42 6.60
C LEU A 22 -1.84 -7.23 5.74
N ARG A 23 -1.69 -6.02 6.29
CA ARG A 23 -1.74 -4.77 5.51
C ARG A 23 -0.53 -3.92 5.84
N PHE A 24 0.30 -3.69 4.83
CA PHE A 24 1.51 -2.88 4.91
C PHE A 24 1.15 -1.41 4.70
N PHE A 25 1.67 -0.54 5.56
CA PHE A 25 1.54 0.90 5.43
C PHE A 25 2.91 1.53 5.47
N ALA A 26 3.19 2.37 4.48
CA ALA A 26 4.33 3.26 4.49
C ALA A 26 3.82 4.71 4.33
N LYS A 27 4.35 5.62 5.15
CA LYS A 27 4.03 7.06 5.11
C LYS A 27 5.32 7.85 5.22
N GLN A 28 5.46 8.85 4.36
CA GLN A 28 6.55 9.81 4.40
C GLN A 28 5.98 11.23 4.29
N GLU A 29 6.50 12.16 5.09
CA GLU A 29 6.04 13.56 5.08
C GLU A 29 6.56 14.33 3.86
N GLN A 30 7.76 13.99 3.41
CA GLN A 30 8.36 14.58 2.22
C GLN A 30 7.78 13.94 0.95
N ALA A 31 7.65 14.74 -0.11
CA ALA A 31 7.10 14.31 -1.40
C ALA A 31 8.08 13.45 -2.23
N ASP A 32 8.73 12.48 -1.62
CA ASP A 32 9.60 11.51 -2.29
C ASP A 32 8.91 10.14 -2.38
N LEU A 33 8.05 10.01 -3.39
CA LEU A 33 7.34 8.77 -3.68
C LEU A 33 8.28 7.63 -4.07
N LYS A 34 9.40 7.94 -4.71
CA LYS A 34 10.35 6.93 -5.17
C LYS A 34 11.02 6.25 -3.98
N LYS A 35 11.48 7.04 -3.01
CA LYS A 35 12.05 6.50 -1.77
C LYS A 35 11.01 5.74 -0.95
N LEU A 36 9.78 6.28 -0.85
CA LEU A 36 8.68 5.60 -0.18
C LEU A 36 8.40 4.22 -0.80
N TRP A 37 8.40 4.14 -2.13
CA TRP A 37 8.19 2.90 -2.87
C TRP A 37 9.29 1.88 -2.59
N VAL A 38 10.57 2.27 -2.70
CA VAL A 38 11.71 1.37 -2.44
C VAL A 38 11.64 0.81 -1.03
N ASN A 39 11.39 1.65 -0.02
CA ASN A 39 11.30 1.20 1.36
C ASN A 39 10.13 0.21 1.58
N LEU A 40 8.98 0.45 0.94
CA LEU A 40 7.82 -0.43 1.06
C LEU A 40 8.06 -1.79 0.39
N ASP A 41 8.69 -1.78 -0.79
CA ASP A 41 9.04 -2.99 -1.55
C ASP A 41 10.05 -3.85 -0.78
N GLU A 42 11.11 -3.23 -0.25
CA GLU A 42 12.11 -3.91 0.58
C GLU A 42 11.50 -4.51 1.85
N ALA A 43 10.63 -3.76 2.54
CA ALA A 43 9.98 -4.24 3.76
C ALA A 43 9.00 -5.39 3.48
N GLN A 44 8.21 -5.29 2.39
CA GLN A 44 7.32 -6.36 1.97
C GLN A 44 8.11 -7.62 1.58
N GLY A 45 9.19 -7.47 0.84
CA GLY A 45 10.07 -8.56 0.42
C GLY A 45 10.70 -9.28 1.61
N SER A 46 11.19 -8.54 2.61
CA SER A 46 11.78 -9.13 3.83
C SER A 46 10.76 -9.97 4.63
N VAL A 47 9.52 -9.49 4.75
CA VAL A 47 8.46 -10.25 5.43
C VAL A 47 8.07 -11.49 4.64
N GLU A 48 7.99 -11.39 3.31
CA GLU A 48 7.68 -12.54 2.45
C GLU A 48 8.78 -13.60 2.48
N GLU A 49 10.06 -13.20 2.44
CA GLU A 49 11.21 -14.10 2.55
C GLU A 49 11.22 -14.83 3.90
N THR A 50 10.99 -14.10 4.99
CA THR A 50 10.90 -14.69 6.34
C THR A 50 9.75 -15.68 6.44
N ALA A 51 8.58 -15.33 5.89
CA ALA A 51 7.42 -16.23 5.88
C ALA A 51 7.73 -17.53 5.11
N LYS A 52 8.43 -17.43 3.96
CA LYS A 52 8.86 -18.58 3.16
C LYS A 52 9.86 -19.47 3.88
N ALA A 53 10.81 -18.89 4.62
CA ALA A 53 11.75 -19.66 5.42
C ALA A 53 11.04 -20.50 6.50
N GLU A 54 9.92 -20.00 7.03
CA GLU A 54 9.06 -20.69 8.00
C GLU A 54 8.01 -21.64 7.36
N GLY A 55 8.04 -21.81 6.03
CA GLY A 55 7.13 -22.69 5.30
C GLY A 55 5.76 -22.09 4.94
N TYR A 56 5.60 -20.77 5.07
CA TYR A 56 4.39 -20.03 4.65
C TYR A 56 4.65 -19.23 3.37
N ASP A 57 3.60 -18.88 2.64
CA ASP A 57 3.71 -17.98 1.48
C ASP A 57 2.51 -17.05 1.39
N PHE A 58 2.67 -15.95 0.67
CA PHE A 58 1.57 -15.04 0.38
C PHE A 58 0.62 -15.68 -0.63
N SER A 59 -0.67 -15.42 -0.46
CA SER A 59 -1.70 -15.95 -1.34
C SER A 59 -1.62 -15.25 -2.70
N LYS A 60 -1.11 -15.96 -3.72
CA LYS A 60 -0.93 -15.45 -5.08
C LYS A 60 -1.57 -16.38 -6.12
N SER A 61 -2.20 -15.78 -7.12
CA SER A 61 -2.72 -16.46 -8.31
C SER A 61 -1.98 -15.99 -9.55
N LYS A 62 -1.68 -16.90 -10.48
CA LYS A 62 -1.07 -16.56 -11.77
C LYS A 62 -1.87 -15.53 -12.57
N ARG A 63 -3.21 -15.54 -12.45
CA ARG A 63 -4.10 -14.63 -13.17
C ARG A 63 -4.37 -13.33 -12.41
N LEU A 64 -4.46 -13.41 -11.08
CA LEU A 64 -4.99 -12.32 -10.24
C LEU A 64 -3.93 -11.66 -9.35
N GLY A 65 -2.67 -12.09 -9.37
CA GLY A 65 -1.65 -11.56 -8.46
C GLY A 65 -1.96 -11.89 -7.00
N TYR A 66 -1.69 -10.95 -6.10
CA TYR A 66 -2.00 -11.05 -4.68
C TYR A 66 -3.51 -11.13 -4.44
N LEU A 67 -3.90 -12.07 -3.60
CA LEU A 67 -5.29 -12.30 -3.22
C LEU A 67 -5.60 -11.62 -1.89
N THR A 68 -6.66 -10.82 -1.87
CA THR A 68 -7.19 -10.11 -0.70
C THR A 68 -8.64 -10.51 -0.46
N SER A 69 -9.18 -10.18 0.72
CA SER A 69 -10.58 -10.45 1.07
C SER A 69 -11.59 -9.75 0.15
N CYS A 70 -11.25 -8.55 -0.36
CA CYS A 70 -12.12 -7.78 -1.25
C CYS A 70 -11.68 -7.92 -2.72
N PRO A 71 -12.57 -8.33 -3.66
CA PRO A 71 -12.23 -8.47 -5.08
C PRO A 71 -11.71 -7.19 -5.76
N SER A 72 -12.07 -6.02 -5.24
CA SER A 72 -11.59 -4.73 -5.78
C SER A 72 -10.10 -4.45 -5.51
N ARG A 73 -9.44 -5.26 -4.68
CA ARG A 73 -8.05 -5.06 -4.24
C ARG A 73 -7.10 -6.16 -4.70
N LEU A 74 -7.51 -6.98 -5.67
CA LEU A 74 -6.67 -8.00 -6.30
C LEU A 74 -5.55 -7.39 -7.17
N GLY A 75 -4.60 -8.21 -7.61
CA GLY A 75 -3.51 -7.79 -8.48
C GLY A 75 -2.27 -7.43 -7.66
N CYS A 76 -1.86 -6.16 -7.71
CA CYS A 76 -0.76 -5.66 -6.90
C CYS A 76 -1.15 -5.43 -5.43
N ALA A 77 -2.45 -5.41 -5.10
CA ALA A 77 -2.98 -5.09 -3.79
C ALA A 77 -2.44 -3.76 -3.20
N LEU A 78 -2.10 -2.82 -4.08
CA LEU A 78 -1.46 -1.55 -3.75
C LEU A 78 -2.45 -0.40 -3.81
N ARG A 79 -2.38 0.49 -2.81
CA ARG A 79 -3.05 1.78 -2.84
C ARG A 79 -2.06 2.89 -2.47
N ILE A 80 -1.85 3.82 -3.40
CA ILE A 80 -1.03 5.01 -3.18
C ILE A 80 -1.98 6.19 -2.94
N THR A 81 -1.64 7.06 -1.99
CA THR A 81 -2.40 8.29 -1.72
C THR A 81 -1.42 9.43 -1.52
N VAL A 82 -1.68 10.53 -2.22
CA VAL A 82 -0.90 11.78 -2.12
C VAL A 82 -1.82 12.93 -1.76
N THR A 83 -1.36 13.80 -0.87
CA THR A 83 -2.07 15.03 -0.53
C THR A 83 -1.42 16.19 -1.27
N LEU A 84 -2.14 16.80 -2.20
CA LEU A 84 -1.65 17.90 -3.04
C LEU A 84 -2.31 19.22 -2.65
N LYS A 85 -1.53 20.30 -2.53
CA LYS A 85 -2.05 21.65 -2.32
C LYS A 85 -2.15 22.39 -3.66
N ILE A 86 -3.33 22.37 -4.27
CA ILE A 86 -3.58 22.91 -5.61
C ILE A 86 -4.77 23.91 -5.64
N PRO A 87 -4.75 24.99 -4.83
CA PRO A 87 -5.90 25.88 -4.66
C PRO A 87 -6.33 26.58 -5.96
N LEU A 88 -5.39 26.91 -6.84
CA LEU A 88 -5.68 27.61 -8.10
C LEU A 88 -6.37 26.70 -9.12
N LEU A 89 -5.93 25.43 -9.23
CA LEU A 89 -6.55 24.46 -10.11
C LEU A 89 -7.95 24.08 -9.60
N ALA A 90 -8.09 23.91 -8.29
CA ALA A 90 -9.37 23.62 -7.66
C ALA A 90 -10.43 24.70 -7.91
N ALA A 91 -9.99 25.96 -8.06
CA ALA A 91 -10.88 27.09 -8.32
C ALA A 91 -11.22 27.27 -9.81
N SER A 92 -10.42 26.72 -10.73
CA SER A 92 -10.56 26.97 -12.18
C SER A 92 -11.27 25.85 -12.94
N VAL A 93 -11.29 24.62 -12.42
CA VAL A 93 -11.88 23.46 -13.10
C VAL A 93 -12.71 22.58 -12.14
N ASP A 94 -13.63 21.80 -12.70
CA ASP A 94 -14.25 20.70 -11.97
C ASP A 94 -13.21 19.59 -11.75
N LEU A 95 -12.64 19.55 -10.55
CA LEU A 95 -11.66 18.55 -10.15
C LEU A 95 -12.21 17.12 -10.25
N SER A 96 -13.50 16.90 -9.99
CA SER A 96 -14.08 15.55 -10.06
C SER A 96 -14.11 15.06 -11.50
N ALA A 97 -14.50 15.94 -12.44
CA ALA A 97 -14.47 15.62 -13.86
C ALA A 97 -13.03 15.38 -14.35
N LEU A 98 -12.08 16.24 -13.96
CA LEU A 98 -10.67 16.08 -14.34
C LEU A 98 -10.07 14.76 -13.81
N CYS A 99 -10.28 14.42 -12.54
CA CYS A 99 -9.74 13.18 -11.97
C CYS A 99 -10.24 11.93 -12.69
N ARG A 100 -11.49 11.92 -13.19
CA ARG A 100 -12.03 10.79 -13.96
C ARG A 100 -11.37 10.60 -15.33
N THR A 101 -10.65 11.61 -15.84
CA THR A 101 -9.92 11.51 -17.12
C THR A 101 -8.49 10.96 -16.96
N LEU A 102 -8.02 10.84 -15.72
CA LEU A 102 -6.65 10.39 -15.42
C LEU A 102 -6.56 8.86 -15.19
N ASP A 103 -7.70 8.19 -15.05
CA ASP A 103 -7.83 6.73 -15.01
C ASP A 103 -7.95 6.14 -16.42
#